data_AF-M4B4S5-F1
#
_entry.id   AF-M4B4S5-F1
#
_cell.length_a   1.000
_cell.length_b   1.000
_cell.length_c   1.000
_cell.angle_alpha   90.00
_cell.angle_beta   90.00
_cell.angle_gamma   90.00
#
_symmetry.space_group_name_H-M   'P 1'
#
loop_
_entity.id
_entity.type
_entity.pdbx_description
1 polymer ?
#
loop_
_entity_poly.entity_id
_entity_poly.type
_entity_poly.pdbx_seq_one_letter_code
_entity_poly.pdbx_strand_id
1 'polypeptide(L)'
;MLIGWALCCSMLFLMASFPEPAPYYGDPSMPFTSPDDWTDSQHKSINVDAPDAANKYVLPMMMAAFGYLLVEVPADAVTIAYAQREQIGSRGRLQSWIHSFRMGFSAIGALAVAVAFNGAEYGGSFDFSLTFPQLMFVMGCVCLPLGPAAWFLVRERRVDPPKFGVYMAQFWQVLHKRAVYQVTAYKFFSGVFNNFNIVSSSNIKLYWVHATPFNASVMAIAGTFTYAGTLAVMAQRGLRWNWRIAIAASVIFGVVTDCTMTMLVTWDIIRSQWFWLGVPVIGEVPHAVRFIVSNYIVVELIEQGTEGALYGLLTTTNHVAAPFGRTIAKLINARFHVWKEDIIADTYETRRNVTFMIWLCYGMKLVSLLFLPLLPNQRESTQTLRRRGQVSRYKGMWMMVILTIALMWFTIVNILSMNPATKCWTVTGGCAPRF
;
A
#
# COMPACT_ATOMS: atom_id res chain seq x y z
N MET A 1 -17.00 -6.28 -13.26
CA MET A 1 -15.98 -5.66 -14.14
C MET A 1 -16.54 -4.48 -14.92
N LEU A 2 -17.57 -4.63 -15.78
CA LEU A 2 -18.10 -3.51 -16.57
C LEU A 2 -18.51 -2.27 -15.76
N ILE A 3 -19.26 -2.48 -14.67
CA ILE A 3 -19.68 -1.38 -13.78
C ILE A 3 -18.46 -0.64 -13.21
N GLY A 4 -17.41 -1.37 -12.85
CA GLY A 4 -16.17 -0.79 -12.32
C GLY A 4 -15.44 0.06 -13.36
N TRP A 5 -15.29 -0.44 -14.59
CA TRP A 5 -14.68 0.32 -15.68
C TRP A 5 -15.51 1.54 -16.08
N ALA A 6 -16.84 1.42 -16.17
CA ALA A 6 -17.72 2.54 -16.46
C ALA A 6 -17.62 3.63 -15.39
N LEU A 7 -17.65 3.24 -14.11
CA LEU A 7 -17.48 4.16 -12.99
C LEU A 7 -16.11 4.86 -13.05
N CYS A 8 -15.02 4.09 -13.17
CA CYS A 8 -13.66 4.62 -13.25
C CYS A 8 -13.51 5.61 -14.42
N CYS A 9 -13.96 5.21 -15.61
CA CYS A 9 -13.88 6.02 -16.82
C CYS A 9 -14.70 7.32 -16.70
N SER A 10 -15.92 7.24 -16.17
CA SER A 10 -16.78 8.41 -15.96
C SER A 10 -16.17 9.43 -14.99
N MET A 11 -15.57 8.96 -13.90
CA MET A 11 -14.92 9.84 -12.92
C MET A 11 -13.63 10.45 -13.47
N LEU A 12 -12.86 9.72 -14.28
CA LEU A 12 -11.66 10.25 -14.95
C LEU A 12 -12.01 11.38 -15.93
N PHE A 13 -13.05 11.21 -16.75
CA PHE A 13 -13.51 12.28 -17.64
C PHE A 13 -14.12 13.46 -16.88
N LEU A 14 -14.81 13.22 -15.76
CA LEU A 14 -15.29 14.28 -14.89
C LEU A 14 -14.12 15.13 -14.37
N MET A 15 -13.05 14.49 -13.87
CA MET A 15 -11.86 15.20 -13.41
C MET A 15 -11.11 15.93 -14.53
N ALA A 16 -11.11 15.36 -15.75
CA ALA A 16 -10.54 16.02 -16.93
C ALA A 16 -11.30 17.30 -17.34
N SER A 17 -12.57 17.43 -16.94
CA SER A 17 -13.38 18.62 -17.23
C SER A 17 -13.21 19.75 -16.21
N PHE A 18 -12.51 19.50 -15.10
CA PHE A 18 -12.32 20.52 -14.07
C PHE A 18 -11.29 21.56 -14.53
N PRO A 19 -11.56 22.86 -14.28
CA PRO A 19 -10.58 23.90 -14.58
C PRO A 19 -9.36 23.75 -13.67
N GLU A 20 -8.21 24.07 -14.23
CA GLU A 20 -6.95 24.04 -13.50
C GLU A 20 -6.97 25.06 -12.34
N PRO A 21 -6.74 24.61 -11.08
CA PRO A 21 -6.63 25.53 -9.96
C PRO A 21 -5.30 26.28 -10.04
N ALA A 22 -5.31 27.56 -9.63
CA ALA A 22 -4.08 28.34 -9.57
C ALA A 22 -3.07 27.70 -8.58
N PRO A 23 -1.76 27.63 -8.95
CA PRO A 23 -0.74 27.03 -8.10
C PRO A 23 -0.58 27.79 -6.78
N TYR A 24 0.02 27.12 -5.79
CA TYR A 24 0.29 27.74 -4.48
C TYR A 24 1.30 28.88 -4.58
N TYR A 25 2.36 28.69 -5.39
CA TYR A 25 3.35 29.72 -5.68
C TYR A 25 2.98 30.41 -7.00
N GLY A 26 2.83 31.74 -6.97
CA GLY A 26 2.57 32.54 -8.18
C GLY A 26 3.80 32.74 -9.06
N ASP A 27 5.00 32.50 -8.53
CA ASP A 27 6.28 32.59 -9.25
C ASP A 27 6.99 31.22 -9.17
N PRO A 28 7.38 30.63 -10.32
CA PRO A 28 8.10 29.36 -10.39
C PRO A 28 9.45 29.34 -9.67
N SER A 29 10.03 30.50 -9.34
CA SER A 29 11.33 30.60 -8.65
C SER A 29 11.24 30.46 -7.12
N MET A 30 10.08 30.72 -6.51
CA MET A 30 9.89 30.67 -5.04
C MET A 30 10.17 29.32 -4.39
N PRO A 31 9.84 28.16 -5.00
CA PRO A 31 10.17 26.86 -4.41
C PRO A 31 11.68 26.64 -4.23
N PHE A 32 12.52 27.39 -4.93
CA PHE A 32 13.98 27.23 -4.96
C PHE A 32 14.75 28.31 -4.17
N THR A 33 14.06 29.32 -3.64
CA THR A 33 14.65 30.42 -2.85
C THR A 33 14.19 30.34 -1.39
N SER A 34 15.04 30.79 -0.45
CA SER A 34 14.66 30.81 0.97
C SER A 34 13.47 31.75 1.19
N PRO A 35 12.50 31.41 2.08
CA PRO A 35 11.41 32.31 2.43
C PRO A 35 11.83 33.70 2.89
N ASP A 36 13.05 33.83 3.42
CA ASP A 36 13.64 35.10 3.88
C ASP A 36 14.12 35.98 2.71
N ASP A 37 14.34 35.39 1.52
CA ASP A 37 14.81 36.07 0.32
C ASP A 37 13.66 36.46 -0.64
N TRP A 38 12.41 36.19 -0.25
CA TRP A 38 11.26 36.46 -1.09
C TRP A 38 10.94 37.96 -1.15
N THR A 39 10.60 38.44 -2.34
CA THR A 39 10.19 39.84 -2.52
C THR A 39 8.76 40.06 -1.98
N ASP A 40 8.40 41.28 -1.56
CA ASP A 40 7.04 41.61 -1.10
C ASP A 40 5.94 41.27 -2.13
N SER A 41 6.25 41.34 -3.43
CA SER A 41 5.35 40.92 -4.51
C SER A 41 5.18 39.41 -4.56
N GLN A 42 6.23 38.66 -4.25
CA GLN A 42 6.22 37.20 -4.21
C GLN A 42 5.36 36.70 -3.04
N HIS A 43 5.51 37.30 -1.85
CA HIS A 43 4.65 37.02 -0.70
C HIS A 43 3.15 37.24 -0.99
N LYS A 44 2.80 38.28 -1.76
CA LYS A 44 1.41 38.57 -2.15
C LYS A 44 0.84 37.63 -3.22
N SER A 45 1.69 36.94 -3.96
CA SER A 45 1.26 35.98 -4.99
C SER A 45 0.98 34.58 -4.45
N ILE A 46 1.17 34.36 -3.14
CA ILE A 46 0.90 33.08 -2.48
C ILE A 46 -0.61 32.85 -2.45
N ASN A 47 -1.04 31.77 -3.10
CA ASN A 47 -2.43 31.35 -3.07
C ASN A 47 -2.69 30.45 -1.84
N VAL A 48 -3.13 31.07 -0.75
CA VAL A 48 -3.44 30.37 0.51
C VAL A 48 -4.59 29.37 0.36
N ASP A 49 -5.49 29.58 -0.62
CA ASP A 49 -6.67 28.73 -0.86
C ASP A 49 -6.36 27.52 -1.78
N ALA A 50 -5.14 27.41 -2.32
CA ALA A 50 -4.76 26.29 -3.19
C ALA A 50 -4.97 24.89 -2.56
N PRO A 51 -4.69 24.67 -1.25
CA PRO A 51 -4.97 23.40 -0.60
C PRO A 51 -6.48 23.06 -0.54
N ASP A 52 -7.34 24.06 -0.41
CA ASP A 52 -8.79 23.86 -0.35
C ASP A 52 -9.38 23.56 -1.74
N ALA A 53 -8.74 24.02 -2.81
CA ALA A 53 -9.10 23.66 -4.18
C ALA A 53 -8.91 22.15 -4.46
N ALA A 54 -7.95 21.49 -3.78
CA ALA A 54 -7.72 20.05 -3.92
C ALA A 54 -8.91 19.20 -3.43
N ASN A 55 -9.72 19.72 -2.49
CA ASN A 55 -10.88 19.01 -1.95
C ASN A 55 -11.90 18.62 -3.03
N LYS A 56 -12.00 19.40 -4.12
CA LYS A 56 -12.89 19.12 -5.26
C LYS A 56 -12.53 17.83 -5.99
N TYR A 57 -11.26 17.42 -5.96
CA TYR A 57 -10.77 16.22 -6.62
C TYR A 57 -10.87 14.96 -5.76
N VAL A 58 -10.96 15.10 -4.43
CA VAL A 58 -10.90 13.97 -3.50
C VAL A 58 -12.03 12.96 -3.72
N LEU A 59 -13.27 13.43 -3.85
CA LEU A 59 -14.43 12.54 -4.04
C LEU A 59 -14.40 11.83 -5.40
N PRO A 60 -14.18 12.52 -6.55
CA PRO A 60 -13.98 11.85 -7.84
C PRO A 60 -12.81 10.86 -7.86
N MET A 61 -11.66 11.18 -7.25
CA MET A 61 -10.52 10.26 -7.16
C MET A 61 -10.88 9.03 -6.32
N MET A 62 -11.60 9.20 -5.20
CA MET A 62 -12.08 8.09 -4.39
C MET A 62 -13.04 7.19 -5.16
N MET A 63 -13.97 7.76 -5.92
CA MET A 63 -14.91 7.01 -6.75
C MET A 63 -14.22 6.32 -7.93
N ALA A 64 -13.21 6.93 -8.54
CA ALA A 64 -12.39 6.32 -9.57
C ALA A 64 -11.61 5.11 -9.03
N ALA A 65 -10.98 5.25 -7.86
CA ALA A 65 -10.30 4.16 -7.17
C ALA A 65 -11.27 3.03 -6.78
N PHE A 66 -12.47 3.37 -6.32
CA PHE A 66 -13.53 2.39 -6.05
C PHE A 66 -13.96 1.65 -7.32
N GLY A 67 -14.11 2.36 -8.44
CA GLY A 67 -14.38 1.77 -9.75
C GLY A 67 -13.32 0.77 -10.18
N TYR A 68 -12.03 1.13 -10.04
CA TYR A 68 -10.90 0.24 -10.28
C TYR A 68 -10.95 -1.02 -9.39
N LEU A 69 -11.23 -0.86 -8.09
CA LEU A 69 -11.36 -1.99 -7.14
C LEU A 69 -12.51 -2.96 -7.51
N LEU A 70 -13.62 -2.43 -8.05
CA LEU A 70 -14.74 -3.24 -8.57
C LEU A 70 -14.37 -4.06 -9.82
N VAL A 71 -13.24 -3.76 -10.47
CA VAL A 71 -12.67 -4.58 -11.55
C VAL A 71 -11.64 -5.55 -11.00
N GLU A 72 -10.72 -5.06 -10.16
CA GLU A 72 -9.59 -5.82 -9.64
C GLU A 72 -10.04 -7.04 -8.82
N VAL A 73 -10.96 -6.87 -7.88
CA VAL A 73 -11.38 -7.96 -6.97
C VAL A 73 -12.01 -9.14 -7.72
N PRO A 74 -12.95 -8.93 -8.67
CA PRO A 74 -13.45 -10.02 -9.51
C PRO A 74 -12.37 -10.65 -10.39
N ALA A 75 -11.45 -9.86 -10.97
CA ALA A 75 -10.38 -10.38 -11.81
C ALA A 75 -9.42 -11.30 -11.04
N ASP A 76 -9.08 -10.93 -9.81
CA ASP A 76 -8.29 -11.76 -8.91
C ASP A 76 -9.03 -13.03 -8.48
N ALA A 77 -10.34 -12.94 -8.20
CA ALA A 77 -11.16 -14.12 -7.90
C ALA A 77 -11.19 -15.12 -9.06
N VAL A 78 -11.34 -14.64 -10.31
CA VAL A 78 -11.25 -15.48 -11.51
C VAL A 78 -9.85 -16.08 -11.68
N THR A 79 -8.81 -15.30 -11.39
CA THR A 79 -7.42 -15.77 -11.41
C THR A 79 -7.20 -16.91 -10.43
N ILE A 80 -7.78 -16.83 -9.23
CA ILE A 80 -7.75 -17.90 -8.23
C ILE A 80 -8.44 -19.16 -8.75
N ALA A 81 -9.63 -19.01 -9.33
CA ALA A 81 -10.37 -20.14 -9.91
C ALA A 81 -9.56 -20.87 -10.99
N TYR A 82 -8.80 -20.12 -11.82
CA TYR A 82 -7.88 -20.70 -12.79
C TYR A 82 -6.64 -21.32 -12.15
N ALA A 83 -6.03 -20.66 -11.16
CA ALA A 83 -4.88 -21.19 -10.43
C ALA A 83 -5.22 -22.52 -9.71
N GLN A 84 -6.45 -22.68 -9.22
CA GLN A 84 -6.90 -23.94 -8.63
C GLN A 84 -6.90 -25.12 -9.62
N ARG A 85 -7.06 -24.85 -10.93
CA ARG A 85 -7.02 -25.87 -12.00
C ARG A 85 -5.61 -26.25 -12.43
N GLU A 86 -4.58 -25.46 -12.05
CA GLU A 86 -3.19 -25.81 -12.32
C GLU A 86 -2.80 -27.12 -11.61
N GLN A 87 -1.84 -27.84 -12.20
CA GLN A 87 -1.28 -29.06 -11.62
C GLN A 87 -0.72 -28.79 -10.21
N ILE A 88 -0.73 -29.82 -9.36
CA ILE A 88 -0.32 -29.66 -7.95
C ILE A 88 1.13 -29.17 -7.82
N GLY A 89 2.04 -29.55 -8.72
CA GLY A 89 3.42 -29.05 -8.68
C GLY A 89 3.61 -27.59 -9.05
N SER A 90 2.64 -26.98 -9.75
CA SER A 90 2.76 -25.62 -10.30
C SER A 90 1.67 -24.65 -9.87
N ARG A 91 0.67 -25.07 -9.09
CA ARG A 91 -0.46 -24.20 -8.72
C ARG A 91 0.00 -23.00 -7.89
N GLY A 92 -0.43 -21.82 -8.32
CA GLY A 92 0.03 -20.50 -7.85
C GLY A 92 0.96 -19.79 -8.84
N ARG A 93 1.45 -20.50 -9.87
CA ARG A 93 2.34 -19.94 -10.88
C ARG A 93 1.63 -18.88 -11.73
N LEU A 94 0.42 -19.18 -12.20
CA LEU A 94 -0.39 -18.23 -12.98
C LEU A 94 -0.60 -16.93 -12.20
N GLN A 95 -1.00 -17.03 -10.92
CA GLN A 95 -1.23 -15.88 -10.06
C GLN A 95 0.03 -15.03 -9.88
N SER A 96 1.18 -15.68 -9.70
CA SER A 96 2.47 -14.98 -9.54
C SER A 96 2.86 -14.19 -10.78
N TRP A 97 2.69 -14.79 -11.96
CA TRP A 97 2.96 -14.12 -13.23
C TRP A 97 2.01 -12.95 -13.46
N ILE A 98 0.72 -13.12 -13.22
CA ILE A 98 -0.27 -12.04 -13.36
C ILE A 98 0.09 -10.86 -12.46
N HIS A 99 0.40 -11.11 -11.19
CA HIS A 99 0.82 -10.02 -10.29
C HIS A 99 2.17 -9.41 -10.68
N SER A 100 3.13 -10.21 -11.18
CA SER A 100 4.41 -9.69 -11.69
C SER A 100 4.20 -8.76 -12.90
N PHE A 101 3.41 -9.17 -13.89
CA PHE A 101 3.06 -8.33 -15.04
C PHE A 101 2.33 -7.06 -14.61
N ARG A 102 1.34 -7.18 -13.72
CA ARG A 102 0.60 -6.03 -13.18
C ARG A 102 1.53 -5.00 -12.55
N MET A 103 2.48 -5.46 -11.72
CA MET A 103 3.45 -4.57 -11.08
C MET A 103 4.46 -3.99 -12.06
N GLY A 104 4.87 -4.75 -13.08
CA GLY A 104 5.71 -4.23 -14.18
C GLY A 104 5.02 -3.11 -14.96
N PHE A 105 3.74 -3.26 -15.32
CA PHE A 105 2.97 -2.19 -15.96
C PHE A 105 2.71 -1.01 -15.03
N SER A 106 2.54 -1.27 -13.72
CA SER A 106 2.47 -0.19 -12.72
C SER A 106 3.76 0.63 -12.68
N ALA A 107 4.94 0.00 -12.85
CA ALA A 107 6.21 0.72 -12.92
C ALA A 107 6.30 1.61 -14.17
N ILE A 108 5.79 1.14 -15.31
CA ILE A 108 5.70 1.92 -16.55
C ILE A 108 4.77 3.12 -16.36
N GLY A 109 3.63 2.92 -15.69
CA GLY A 109 2.72 4.01 -15.33
C GLY A 109 3.37 5.04 -14.41
N ALA A 110 4.10 4.59 -13.39
CA ALA A 110 4.87 5.47 -12.51
C ALA A 110 5.96 6.26 -13.25
N LEU A 111 6.64 5.63 -14.22
CA LEU A 111 7.61 6.30 -15.09
C LEU A 111 6.95 7.38 -15.95
N ALA A 112 5.80 7.08 -16.55
CA ALA A 112 5.05 8.06 -17.33
C ALA A 112 4.65 9.27 -16.48
N VAL A 113 4.17 9.06 -15.26
CA VAL A 113 3.86 10.15 -14.31
C VAL A 113 5.11 10.92 -13.91
N ALA A 114 6.21 10.22 -13.59
CA ALA A 114 7.47 10.86 -13.19
C ALA A 114 8.06 11.75 -14.28
N VAL A 115 7.90 11.38 -15.56
CA VAL A 115 8.33 12.20 -16.70
C VAL A 115 7.34 13.33 -16.97
N ALA A 116 6.03 13.06 -16.88
CA ALA A 116 4.99 14.05 -17.16
C ALA A 116 4.86 15.15 -16.10
N PHE A 117 5.21 14.88 -14.84
CA PHE A 117 5.07 15.79 -13.70
C PHE A 117 6.43 16.24 -13.15
N ASN A 118 7.34 16.66 -14.04
CA ASN A 118 8.68 17.14 -13.66
C ASN A 118 8.99 18.56 -14.17
N GLY A 119 7.95 19.32 -14.52
CA GLY A 119 8.08 20.74 -14.86
C GLY A 119 8.35 21.63 -13.65
N ALA A 120 8.70 22.90 -13.89
CA ALA A 120 8.94 23.88 -12.84
C ALA A 120 7.76 24.03 -11.86
N GLU A 121 6.52 23.90 -12.35
CA GLU A 121 5.28 23.94 -11.55
C GLU A 121 5.21 22.87 -10.46
N TYR A 122 5.90 21.75 -10.66
CA TYR A 122 5.96 20.62 -9.72
C TYR A 122 7.29 20.57 -8.95
N GLY A 123 8.11 21.62 -9.03
CA GLY A 123 9.45 21.67 -8.42
C GLY A 123 10.49 20.82 -9.14
N GLY A 124 10.23 20.48 -10.41
CA GLY A 124 11.15 19.75 -11.27
C GLY A 124 11.99 20.66 -12.16
N SER A 125 12.89 20.05 -12.94
CA SER A 125 13.86 20.76 -13.78
C SER A 125 13.56 20.67 -15.29
N PHE A 126 12.43 20.09 -15.68
CA PHE A 126 12.09 19.93 -17.10
C PHE A 126 11.32 21.14 -17.63
N ASP A 127 11.49 21.43 -18.92
CA ASP A 127 10.77 22.51 -19.61
C ASP A 127 9.32 22.12 -19.98
N PHE A 128 8.94 20.85 -19.77
CA PHE A 128 7.64 20.30 -20.11
C PHE A 128 6.99 19.62 -18.90
N SER A 129 5.70 19.93 -18.68
CA SER A 129 4.82 19.23 -17.76
C SER A 129 3.42 19.07 -18.35
N LEU A 130 2.75 17.97 -17.99
CA LEU A 130 1.30 17.82 -18.21
C LEU A 130 0.53 18.40 -17.03
N THR A 131 -0.62 18.98 -17.33
CA THR A 131 -1.56 19.39 -16.28
C THR A 131 -2.31 18.19 -15.73
N PHE A 132 -2.81 18.28 -14.50
CA PHE A 132 -3.57 17.19 -13.88
C PHE A 132 -4.81 16.78 -14.71
N PRO A 133 -5.65 17.70 -15.22
CA PRO A 133 -6.78 17.34 -16.08
C PRO A 133 -6.36 16.64 -17.38
N GLN A 134 -5.24 17.05 -17.99
CA GLN A 134 -4.70 16.40 -19.19
C GLN A 134 -4.31 14.94 -18.91
N LEU A 135 -3.65 14.67 -17.79
CA LEU A 135 -3.33 13.29 -17.39
C LEU A 135 -4.61 12.47 -17.18
N MET A 136 -5.62 13.03 -16.50
CA MET A 136 -6.90 12.34 -16.27
C MET A 136 -7.61 12.02 -17.59
N PHE A 137 -7.55 12.91 -18.58
CA PHE A 137 -8.09 12.67 -19.92
C PHE A 137 -7.37 11.51 -20.61
N VAL A 138 -6.03 11.50 -20.61
CA VAL A 138 -5.23 10.41 -21.21
C VAL A 138 -5.53 9.08 -20.52
N MET A 139 -5.60 9.05 -19.19
CA MET A 139 -5.97 7.85 -18.44
C MET A 139 -7.40 7.40 -18.74
N GLY A 140 -8.34 8.32 -18.89
CA GLY A 140 -9.71 8.03 -19.32
C GLY A 140 -9.76 7.36 -20.70
N CYS A 141 -8.97 7.87 -21.65
CA CYS A 141 -8.85 7.30 -23.00
C CYS A 141 -8.25 5.89 -22.98
N VAL A 142 -7.25 5.62 -22.13
CA VAL A 142 -6.66 4.29 -21.95
C VAL A 142 -7.64 3.33 -21.25
N CYS A 143 -8.46 3.84 -20.33
CA CYS A 143 -9.47 3.09 -19.61
C CYS A 143 -10.67 2.68 -20.49
N LEU A 144 -11.06 3.53 -21.45
CA LEU A 144 -12.23 3.36 -22.31
C LEU A 144 -12.28 2.01 -23.06
N PRO A 145 -11.21 1.52 -23.72
CA PRO A 145 -11.23 0.21 -24.39
C PRO A 145 -11.26 -0.98 -23.43
N LEU A 146 -10.91 -0.81 -22.14
CA LEU A 146 -10.85 -1.91 -21.17
C LEU A 146 -12.23 -2.44 -20.79
N GLY A 147 -13.27 -1.60 -20.82
CA GLY A 147 -14.65 -2.01 -20.62
C GLY A 147 -15.12 -2.99 -21.70
N PRO A 148 -15.11 -2.60 -23.00
CA PRO A 148 -15.41 -3.49 -24.11
C PRO A 148 -14.51 -4.73 -24.14
N ALA A 149 -13.20 -4.57 -23.89
CA ALA A 149 -12.28 -5.70 -23.81
C ALA A 149 -12.70 -6.71 -22.72
N ALA A 150 -13.13 -6.24 -21.55
CA ALA A 150 -13.65 -7.11 -20.50
C ALA A 150 -14.92 -7.85 -20.93
N TRP A 151 -15.79 -7.23 -21.73
CA TRP A 151 -17.01 -7.88 -22.23
C TRP A 151 -16.73 -8.95 -23.29
N PHE A 152 -15.82 -8.67 -24.24
CA PHE A 152 -15.56 -9.55 -25.38
C PHE A 152 -14.52 -10.63 -25.09
N LEU A 153 -13.51 -10.35 -24.26
CA LEU A 153 -12.40 -11.28 -23.99
C LEU A 153 -12.63 -12.15 -22.76
N VAL A 154 -13.37 -11.67 -21.74
CA VAL A 154 -13.61 -12.45 -20.51
C VAL A 154 -14.81 -13.35 -20.71
N ARG A 155 -14.57 -14.66 -20.78
CA ARG A 155 -15.61 -15.67 -20.97
C ARG A 155 -15.94 -16.34 -19.64
N GLU A 156 -17.00 -15.88 -19.00
CA GLU A 156 -17.50 -16.48 -17.76
C GLU A 156 -18.42 -17.68 -18.04
N ARG A 157 -18.31 -18.73 -17.20
CA ARG A 157 -19.27 -19.84 -17.23
C ARG A 157 -20.55 -19.35 -16.58
N ARG A 158 -21.70 -19.56 -17.22
CA ARG A 158 -23.01 -19.29 -16.57
C ARG A 158 -23.14 -20.19 -15.34
N VAL A 159 -23.42 -19.58 -14.19
CA VAL A 159 -23.68 -20.26 -12.91
C VAL A 159 -25.06 -19.82 -12.44
N ASP A 160 -25.86 -20.77 -11.96
CA ASP A 160 -27.17 -20.45 -11.38
C ASP A 160 -26.99 -19.62 -10.10
N PRO A 161 -27.70 -18.49 -9.95
CA PRO A 161 -27.53 -17.63 -8.79
C PRO A 161 -27.93 -18.38 -7.51
N PRO A 162 -27.02 -18.54 -6.53
CA PRO A 162 -27.37 -19.19 -5.28
C PRO A 162 -28.35 -18.32 -4.49
N LYS A 163 -29.28 -18.95 -3.77
CA LYS A 163 -30.15 -18.23 -2.84
C LYS A 163 -29.30 -17.54 -1.77
N PHE A 164 -29.45 -16.21 -1.63
CA PHE A 164 -28.60 -15.39 -0.75
C PHE A 164 -28.50 -15.93 0.69
N GLY A 165 -29.63 -16.33 1.29
CA GLY A 165 -29.64 -16.87 2.65
C GLY A 165 -28.82 -18.16 2.81
N VAL A 166 -28.89 -19.07 1.82
CA VAL A 166 -28.11 -20.31 1.81
C VAL A 166 -26.62 -20.01 1.64
N TYR A 167 -26.30 -19.10 0.70
CA TYR A 167 -24.94 -18.65 0.48
C TYR A 167 -24.32 -18.04 1.73
N MET A 168 -25.05 -17.15 2.41
CA MET A 168 -24.53 -16.46 3.59
C MET A 168 -24.37 -17.41 4.78
N ALA A 169 -25.27 -18.37 4.95
CA ALA A 169 -25.12 -19.43 5.95
C ALA A 169 -23.89 -20.33 5.67
N GLN A 170 -23.66 -20.71 4.41
CA GLN A 170 -22.48 -21.48 4.01
C GLN A 170 -21.18 -20.69 4.26
N PHE A 171 -21.17 -19.41 3.87
CA PHE A 171 -20.04 -18.52 4.10
C PHE A 171 -19.74 -18.38 5.59
N TRP A 172 -20.76 -18.21 6.43
CA TRP A 172 -20.60 -18.16 7.89
C TRP A 172 -19.96 -19.42 8.48
N GLN A 173 -20.30 -20.61 7.96
CA GLN A 173 -19.64 -21.86 8.39
C GLN A 173 -18.17 -21.92 7.95
N VAL A 174 -17.84 -21.39 6.77
CA VAL A 174 -16.46 -21.30 6.26
C VAL A 174 -15.61 -20.42 7.17
N LEU A 175 -16.13 -19.28 7.63
CA LEU A 175 -15.42 -18.36 8.54
C LEU A 175 -15.03 -19.00 9.87
N HIS A 176 -15.80 -19.98 10.35
CA HIS A 176 -15.51 -20.71 11.58
C HIS A 176 -14.48 -21.85 11.42
N LYS A 177 -14.04 -22.15 10.19
CA LYS A 177 -13.00 -23.17 9.95
C LYS A 177 -11.65 -22.69 10.47
N ARG A 178 -10.91 -23.59 11.13
CA ARG A 178 -9.54 -23.31 11.62
C ARG A 178 -8.63 -22.70 10.59
N ALA A 179 -8.67 -23.21 9.36
CA ALA A 179 -7.81 -22.73 8.30
C ALA A 179 -8.07 -21.24 7.97
N VAL A 180 -9.32 -20.76 8.08
CA VAL A 180 -9.69 -19.37 7.79
C VAL A 180 -9.28 -18.45 8.93
N TYR A 181 -9.81 -18.64 10.14
CA TYR A 181 -9.52 -17.70 11.24
C TYR A 181 -8.04 -17.66 11.62
N GLN A 182 -7.30 -18.77 11.45
CA GLN A 182 -5.86 -18.84 11.75
C GLN A 182 -5.04 -18.00 10.75
N VAL A 183 -5.36 -18.10 9.45
CA VAL A 183 -4.68 -17.30 8.41
C VAL A 183 -5.09 -15.83 8.52
N THR A 184 -6.36 -15.55 8.78
CA THR A 184 -6.85 -14.19 9.04
C THR A 184 -6.14 -13.55 10.24
N ALA A 185 -6.01 -14.29 11.35
CA ALA A 185 -5.27 -13.82 12.53
C ALA A 185 -3.81 -13.51 12.21
N TYR A 186 -3.10 -14.40 11.48
CA TYR A 186 -1.75 -14.11 11.02
C TYR A 186 -1.68 -12.82 10.20
N LYS A 187 -2.53 -12.69 9.18
CA LYS A 187 -2.54 -11.53 8.28
C LYS A 187 -2.77 -10.23 9.05
N PHE A 188 -3.73 -10.24 9.99
CA PHE A 188 -4.02 -9.07 10.82
C PHE A 188 -2.87 -8.74 11.77
N PHE A 189 -2.53 -9.63 12.70
CA PHE A 189 -1.55 -9.33 13.75
C PHE A 189 -0.16 -9.11 13.17
N SER A 190 0.33 -10.03 12.33
CA SER A 190 1.63 -9.83 11.66
C SER A 190 1.61 -8.57 10.78
N GLY A 191 0.47 -8.26 10.15
CA GLY A 191 0.28 -7.02 9.40
C GLY A 191 0.43 -5.77 10.25
N VAL A 192 -0.16 -5.71 11.45
CA VAL A 192 -0.06 -4.55 12.36
C VAL A 192 1.39 -4.28 12.72
N PHE A 193 2.11 -5.30 13.19
CA PHE A 193 3.51 -5.17 13.61
C PHE A 193 4.46 -4.86 12.45
N ASN A 194 4.23 -5.44 11.27
CA ASN A 194 5.06 -5.20 10.10
C ASN A 194 4.88 -3.80 9.49
N ASN A 195 3.74 -3.14 9.74
CA ASN A 195 3.43 -1.80 9.23
C ASN A 195 3.88 -0.66 10.15
N PHE A 196 4.63 -0.95 11.21
CA PHE A 196 5.34 0.09 11.96
C PHE A 196 6.33 0.80 11.05
N ASN A 197 6.31 2.14 11.08
CA ASN A 197 7.17 2.99 10.27
C ASN A 197 7.94 3.99 11.13
N ILE A 198 9.10 4.41 10.64
CA ILE A 198 9.86 5.52 11.22
C ILE A 198 9.18 6.82 10.78
N VAL A 199 8.57 7.54 11.71
CA VAL A 199 7.76 8.74 11.41
C VAL A 199 8.64 9.87 10.88
N SER A 200 9.87 10.01 11.39
CA SER A 200 10.84 11.00 10.95
C SER A 200 11.49 10.68 9.59
N SER A 201 11.21 9.52 8.97
CA SER A 201 11.85 9.10 7.71
C SER A 201 11.70 10.13 6.58
N SER A 202 10.54 10.80 6.50
CA SER A 202 10.31 11.84 5.49
C SER A 202 11.13 13.10 5.76
N ASN A 203 11.29 13.48 7.03
CA ASN A 203 12.10 14.62 7.43
C ASN A 203 13.59 14.34 7.23
N ILE A 204 14.07 13.14 7.57
CA ILE A 204 15.45 12.70 7.33
C ILE A 204 15.78 12.75 5.83
N LYS A 205 14.89 12.23 4.99
CA LYS A 205 15.02 12.26 3.53
C LYS A 205 15.23 13.69 2.99
N LEU A 206 14.51 14.67 3.56
CA LEU A 206 14.52 16.05 3.08
C LEU A 206 15.68 16.88 3.66
N TYR A 207 15.93 16.78 4.97
CA TYR A 207 16.83 17.69 5.69
C TYR A 207 18.22 17.12 5.98
N TRP A 208 18.39 15.80 6.12
CA TRP A 208 19.72 15.22 6.30
C TRP A 208 20.31 14.72 4.98
N VAL A 209 19.47 14.13 4.14
CA VAL A 209 19.90 13.46 2.91
C VAL A 209 19.75 14.37 1.68
N HIS A 210 18.89 15.38 1.75
CA HIS A 210 18.58 16.31 0.65
C HIS A 210 18.23 15.59 -0.67
N ALA A 211 17.44 14.51 -0.58
CA ALA A 211 17.08 13.73 -1.75
C ALA A 211 16.14 14.52 -2.68
N THR A 212 16.51 14.65 -3.96
CA THR A 212 15.68 15.33 -4.95
C THR A 212 14.42 14.52 -5.29
N PRO A 213 13.30 15.19 -5.67
CA PRO A 213 12.08 14.50 -6.10
C PRO A 213 12.32 13.56 -7.27
N PHE A 214 13.12 13.97 -8.25
CA PHE A 214 13.47 13.15 -9.41
C PHE A 214 14.16 11.84 -9.01
N ASN A 215 15.21 11.90 -8.19
CA ASN A 215 15.94 10.70 -7.77
C ASN A 215 15.05 9.79 -6.91
N ALA A 216 14.17 10.37 -6.09
CA ALA A 216 13.18 9.59 -5.35
C ALA A 216 12.20 8.85 -6.27
N SER A 217 11.72 9.49 -7.35
CA SER A 217 10.85 8.87 -8.34
C SER A 217 11.55 7.74 -9.09
N VAL A 218 12.80 7.96 -9.52
CA VAL A 218 13.62 6.91 -10.17
C VAL A 218 13.76 5.69 -9.27
N MET A 219 14.08 5.90 -7.99
CA MET A 219 14.24 4.82 -7.03
C MET A 219 12.93 4.13 -6.67
N ALA A 220 11.80 4.85 -6.63
CA ALA A 220 10.48 4.23 -6.47
C ALA A 220 10.12 3.31 -7.66
N ILE A 221 10.46 3.72 -8.88
CA ILE A 221 10.28 2.90 -10.09
C ILE A 221 11.18 1.65 -10.01
N ALA A 222 12.45 1.81 -9.62
CA ALA A 222 13.37 0.68 -9.39
C ALA A 222 12.85 -0.28 -8.31
N GLY A 223 12.26 0.25 -7.23
CA GLY A 223 11.55 -0.55 -6.22
C GLY A 223 10.40 -1.35 -6.81
N THR A 224 9.59 -0.74 -7.67
CA THR A 224 8.46 -1.41 -8.33
C THR A 224 8.92 -2.54 -9.25
N PHE A 225 10.02 -2.34 -10.00
CA PHE A 225 10.64 -3.41 -10.78
C PHE A 225 11.23 -4.52 -9.90
N THR A 226 11.85 -4.16 -8.78
CA THR A 226 12.37 -5.12 -7.80
C THR A 226 11.25 -5.98 -7.22
N TYR A 227 10.10 -5.37 -6.92
CA TYR A 227 8.89 -6.05 -6.50
C TYR A 227 8.40 -7.03 -7.59
N ALA A 228 8.25 -6.56 -8.83
CA ALA A 228 7.82 -7.38 -9.95
C ALA A 228 8.78 -8.56 -10.24
N GLY A 229 10.09 -8.31 -10.19
CA GLY A 229 11.13 -9.32 -10.35
C GLY A 229 11.12 -10.35 -9.24
N THR A 230 10.91 -9.93 -8.00
CA THR A 230 10.77 -10.85 -6.86
C THR A 230 9.57 -11.78 -7.05
N LEU A 231 8.43 -11.25 -7.52
CA LEU A 231 7.26 -12.07 -7.87
C LEU A 231 7.56 -13.07 -8.99
N ALA A 232 8.32 -12.68 -10.02
CA ALA A 232 8.71 -13.57 -11.11
C ALA A 232 9.64 -14.70 -10.62
N VAL A 233 10.60 -14.39 -9.74
CA VAL A 233 11.46 -15.40 -9.10
C VAL A 233 10.62 -16.37 -8.26
N MET A 234 9.64 -15.85 -7.50
CA MET A 234 8.72 -16.67 -6.73
C MET A 234 7.85 -17.57 -7.63
N ALA A 235 7.43 -17.07 -8.81
CA ALA A 235 6.68 -17.84 -9.80
C ALA A 235 7.46 -19.03 -10.35
N GLN A 236 8.78 -18.89 -10.51
CA GLN A 236 9.65 -19.90 -11.10
C GLN A 236 10.19 -20.90 -10.06
N ARG A 237 10.63 -20.39 -8.89
CA ARG A 237 11.37 -21.17 -7.89
C ARG A 237 10.70 -21.21 -6.52
N GLY A 238 9.91 -20.20 -6.17
CA GLY A 238 9.33 -20.02 -4.83
C GLY A 238 8.18 -20.96 -4.47
N LEU A 239 7.55 -21.61 -5.45
CA LEU A 239 6.39 -22.50 -5.22
C LEU A 239 6.69 -23.68 -4.29
N ARG A 240 7.94 -24.19 -4.31
CA ARG A 240 8.37 -25.36 -3.52
C ARG A 240 9.03 -24.98 -2.20
N TRP A 241 9.24 -23.70 -1.94
CA TRP A 241 9.92 -23.25 -0.73
C TRP A 241 9.05 -23.45 0.51
N ASN A 242 9.69 -23.59 1.66
CA ASN A 242 9.01 -23.42 2.93
C ASN A 242 8.67 -21.93 3.10
N TRP A 243 7.38 -21.63 3.04
CA TRP A 243 6.84 -20.28 3.05
C TRP A 243 7.18 -19.50 4.31
N ARG A 244 7.26 -20.18 5.46
CA ARG A 244 7.69 -19.55 6.71
C ARG A 244 9.15 -19.11 6.60
N ILE A 245 10.03 -19.99 6.15
CA ILE A 245 11.46 -19.70 6.03
C ILE A 245 11.69 -18.58 5.01
N ALA A 246 10.99 -18.60 3.87
CA ALA A 246 11.10 -17.55 2.87
C ALA A 246 10.70 -16.17 3.43
N ILE A 247 9.60 -16.08 4.19
CA ILE A 247 9.18 -14.84 4.85
C ILE A 247 10.18 -14.42 5.94
N ALA A 248 10.59 -15.33 6.81
CA ALA A 248 11.52 -15.01 7.89
C ALA A 248 12.87 -14.52 7.35
N ALA A 249 13.44 -15.25 6.38
CA ALA A 249 14.72 -14.89 5.77
C ALA A 249 14.65 -13.54 5.06
N SER A 250 13.59 -13.27 4.27
CA SER A 250 13.46 -11.99 3.57
C SER A 250 13.20 -10.82 4.52
N VAL A 251 12.38 -10.99 5.56
CA VAL A 251 12.13 -9.95 6.56
C VAL A 251 13.37 -9.67 7.39
N ILE A 252 14.09 -10.70 7.86
CA ILE A 252 15.34 -10.52 8.60
C ILE A 252 16.37 -9.82 7.72
N PHE A 253 16.54 -10.25 6.47
CA PHE A 253 17.43 -9.61 5.52
C PHE A 253 17.09 -8.12 5.35
N GLY A 254 15.84 -7.80 5.01
CA GLY A 254 15.39 -6.42 4.81
C GLY A 254 15.53 -5.57 6.08
N VAL A 255 15.20 -6.11 7.26
CA VAL A 255 15.36 -5.40 8.53
C VAL A 255 16.84 -5.12 8.83
N VAL A 256 17.73 -6.09 8.62
CA VAL A 256 19.16 -5.92 8.89
C VAL A 256 19.78 -4.90 7.93
N THR A 257 19.47 -5.00 6.63
CA THR A 257 19.97 -4.05 5.62
C THR A 257 19.46 -2.64 5.89
N ASP A 258 18.15 -2.50 6.08
CA ASP A 258 17.52 -1.20 6.29
C ASP A 258 18.01 -0.58 7.60
N CYS A 259 18.13 -1.36 8.67
CA CYS A 259 18.64 -0.87 9.95
C CYS A 259 20.08 -0.38 9.83
N THR A 260 20.95 -1.15 9.17
CA THR A 260 22.35 -0.76 8.96
C THR A 260 22.43 0.54 8.18
N MET A 261 21.76 0.64 7.04
CA MET A 261 21.81 1.82 6.18
C MET A 261 21.21 3.05 6.87
N THR A 262 20.07 2.90 7.55
CA THR A 262 19.40 4.00 8.25
C THR A 262 20.24 4.50 9.43
N MET A 263 20.93 3.60 10.15
CA MET A 263 21.85 3.98 11.24
C MET A 263 23.05 4.78 10.73
N LEU A 264 23.66 4.35 9.61
CA LEU A 264 24.80 5.06 9.02
C LEU A 264 24.44 6.48 8.58
N VAL A 265 23.20 6.69 8.10
CA VAL A 265 22.67 8.03 7.76
C VAL A 265 22.37 8.86 9.01
N THR A 266 21.79 8.23 10.04
CA THR A 266 21.41 8.89 11.30
C THR A 266 22.64 9.42 12.05
N TRP A 267 23.72 8.66 12.07
CA TRP A 267 24.97 9.04 12.75
C TRP A 267 25.96 9.80 11.85
N ASP A 268 25.52 10.26 10.67
CA ASP A 268 26.31 11.11 9.77
C ASP A 268 27.62 10.48 9.28
N ILE A 269 27.60 9.16 9.06
CA ILE A 269 28.74 8.43 8.49
C ILE A 269 28.63 8.44 6.96
N ILE A 270 27.43 8.18 6.42
CA ILE A 270 27.15 8.20 4.99
C ILE A 270 25.79 8.86 4.75
N ARG A 271 25.77 10.15 4.38
CA ARG A 271 24.54 10.89 3.98
C ARG A 271 24.47 11.06 2.46
N SER A 272 24.29 9.94 1.76
CA SER A 272 24.10 9.94 0.30
C SER A 272 22.64 9.68 -0.06
N GLN A 273 22.11 10.47 -0.99
CA GLN A 273 20.77 10.31 -1.54
C GLN A 273 20.52 8.90 -2.11
N TRP A 274 21.46 8.35 -2.87
CA TRP A 274 21.32 7.01 -3.46
C TRP A 274 21.37 5.92 -2.39
N PHE A 275 22.14 6.14 -1.33
CA PHE A 275 22.24 5.20 -0.22
C PHE A 275 20.92 5.13 0.56
N TRP A 276 20.34 6.29 0.93
CA TRP A 276 19.05 6.34 1.62
C TRP A 276 17.89 5.84 0.74
N LEU A 277 17.86 6.24 -0.54
CA LEU A 277 16.79 5.84 -1.45
C LEU A 277 16.87 4.36 -1.86
N GLY A 278 18.03 3.71 -1.69
CA GLY A 278 18.19 2.27 -1.89
C GLY A 278 17.46 1.43 -0.84
N VAL A 279 17.29 1.95 0.37
CA VAL A 279 16.62 1.25 1.48
C VAL A 279 15.18 0.83 1.12
N PRO A 280 14.29 1.73 0.66
CA PRO A 280 12.97 1.36 0.18
C PRO A 280 12.97 0.27 -0.91
N VAL A 281 13.93 0.31 -1.84
CA VAL A 281 14.02 -0.67 -2.94
C VAL A 281 14.30 -2.08 -2.41
N ILE A 282 15.21 -2.19 -1.44
CA ILE A 282 15.53 -3.47 -0.79
C ILE A 282 14.31 -3.97 0.01
N GLY A 283 13.60 -3.05 0.68
CA GLY A 283 12.37 -3.33 1.41
C GLY A 283 11.22 -3.90 0.57
N GLU A 284 11.22 -3.71 -0.76
CA GLU A 284 10.22 -4.28 -1.65
C GLU A 284 10.31 -5.81 -1.77
N VAL A 285 11.50 -6.40 -1.56
CA VAL A 285 11.70 -7.86 -1.62
C VAL A 285 10.89 -8.60 -0.53
N PRO A 286 11.05 -8.30 0.78
CA PRO A 286 10.23 -8.94 1.81
C PRO A 286 8.73 -8.64 1.65
N HIS A 287 8.39 -7.45 1.17
CA HIS A 287 6.99 -7.10 0.90
C HIS A 287 6.39 -8.01 -0.19
N ALA A 288 7.10 -8.19 -1.32
CA ALA A 288 6.69 -9.06 -2.42
C ALA A 288 6.57 -10.53 -1.99
N VAL A 289 7.55 -11.06 -1.25
CA VAL A 289 7.54 -12.44 -0.75
C VAL A 289 6.34 -12.66 0.18
N ARG A 290 6.08 -11.75 1.12
CA ARG A 290 4.92 -11.84 2.01
C ARG A 290 3.60 -11.78 1.25
N PHE A 291 3.49 -10.85 0.31
CA PHE A 291 2.29 -10.67 -0.50
C PHE A 291 1.96 -11.95 -1.31
N ILE A 292 2.94 -12.52 -2.01
CA ILE A 292 2.66 -13.67 -2.88
C ILE A 292 2.41 -14.96 -2.10
N VAL A 293 3.14 -15.19 -1.00
CA VAL A 293 2.89 -16.33 -0.10
C VAL A 293 1.49 -16.23 0.51
N SER A 294 1.08 -15.02 0.92
CA SER A 294 -0.27 -14.75 1.42
C SER A 294 -1.33 -15.14 0.39
N ASN A 295 -1.06 -14.88 -0.89
CA ASN A 295 -1.92 -15.23 -2.01
C ASN A 295 -1.95 -16.73 -2.31
N TYR A 296 -0.81 -17.43 -2.28
CA TYR A 296 -0.76 -18.90 -2.44
C TYR A 296 -1.63 -19.62 -1.42
N ILE A 297 -1.60 -19.16 -0.17
CA ILE A 297 -2.40 -19.74 0.90
C ILE A 297 -3.88 -19.54 0.63
N VAL A 298 -4.26 -18.36 0.14
CA VAL A 298 -5.64 -18.03 -0.20
C VAL A 298 -6.15 -18.96 -1.32
N VAL A 299 -5.35 -19.21 -2.36
CA VAL A 299 -5.69 -20.17 -3.44
C VAL A 299 -5.98 -21.57 -2.90
N GLU A 300 -5.18 -22.06 -1.95
CA GLU A 300 -5.38 -23.39 -1.37
C GLU A 300 -6.56 -23.47 -0.41
N LEU A 301 -6.85 -22.37 0.28
CA LEU A 301 -7.87 -22.28 1.31
C LEU A 301 -9.28 -22.14 0.73
N ILE A 302 -9.41 -21.38 -0.36
CA ILE A 302 -10.70 -21.05 -0.96
C ILE A 302 -11.48 -22.30 -1.40
N GLU A 303 -12.75 -22.32 -1.02
CA GLU A 303 -13.72 -23.33 -1.42
C GLU A 303 -14.55 -22.85 -2.61
N GLN A 304 -14.84 -23.78 -3.52
CA GLN A 304 -15.69 -23.49 -4.67
C GLN A 304 -17.03 -22.92 -4.20
N GLY A 305 -17.44 -21.84 -4.84
CA GLY A 305 -18.68 -21.14 -4.53
C GLY A 305 -18.51 -19.94 -3.57
N THR A 306 -17.47 -19.87 -2.74
CA THR A 306 -17.25 -18.74 -1.79
C THR A 306 -15.99 -17.92 -2.10
N GLU A 307 -15.44 -18.08 -3.31
CA GLU A 307 -14.13 -17.61 -3.72
C GLU A 307 -13.97 -16.08 -3.57
N GLY A 308 -14.91 -15.32 -4.11
CA GLY A 308 -14.86 -13.86 -4.06
C GLY A 308 -14.99 -13.29 -2.64
N ALA A 309 -15.92 -13.81 -1.84
CA ALA A 309 -16.13 -13.30 -0.48
C ALA A 309 -14.97 -13.63 0.46
N LEU A 310 -14.41 -14.84 0.39
CA LEU A 310 -13.27 -15.24 1.21
C LEU A 310 -11.99 -14.54 0.75
N TYR A 311 -11.77 -14.39 -0.56
CA TYR A 311 -10.66 -13.59 -1.09
C TYR A 311 -10.75 -12.14 -0.60
N GLY A 312 -11.91 -11.50 -0.78
CA GLY A 312 -12.16 -10.13 -0.34
C GLY A 312 -11.87 -9.93 1.15
N LEU A 313 -12.33 -10.84 2.01
CA LEU A 313 -12.04 -10.79 3.45
C LEU A 313 -10.54 -10.90 3.75
N LEU A 314 -9.86 -11.86 3.14
CA LEU A 314 -8.45 -12.13 3.38
C LEU A 314 -7.52 -11.05 2.83
N THR A 315 -7.94 -10.35 1.76
CA THR A 315 -7.22 -9.20 1.21
C THR A 315 -7.46 -7.95 2.06
N THR A 316 -8.73 -7.69 2.41
CA THR A 316 -9.11 -6.55 3.29
C THR A 316 -8.38 -6.61 4.62
N THR A 317 -8.20 -7.80 5.20
CA THR A 317 -7.46 -7.99 6.46
C THR A 317 -6.06 -7.38 6.42
N ASN A 318 -5.32 -7.51 5.31
CA ASN A 318 -3.99 -6.92 5.18
C ASN A 318 -4.06 -5.39 5.14
N HIS A 319 -5.02 -4.83 4.40
CA HIS A 319 -5.18 -3.38 4.25
C HIS A 319 -5.64 -2.71 5.54
N VAL A 320 -6.51 -3.36 6.32
CA VAL A 320 -6.99 -2.85 7.60
C VAL A 320 -5.90 -2.89 8.68
N ALA A 321 -4.94 -3.82 8.61
CA ALA A 321 -3.86 -3.93 9.59
C ALA A 321 -2.85 -2.76 9.51
N ALA A 322 -2.60 -2.22 8.31
CA ALA A 322 -1.57 -1.19 8.11
C ALA A 322 -1.82 0.13 8.86
N PRO A 323 -3.02 0.72 8.83
CA PRO A 323 -3.37 1.91 9.61
C PRO A 323 -3.11 1.76 11.10
N PHE A 324 -3.44 0.61 11.69
CA PHE A 324 -3.20 0.36 13.12
C PHE A 324 -1.71 0.44 13.48
N GLY A 325 -0.86 -0.22 12.70
CA GLY A 325 0.60 -0.17 12.91
C GLY A 325 1.14 1.25 12.82
N ARG A 326 0.72 2.01 11.81
CA ARG A 326 1.14 3.41 11.61
C ARG A 326 0.62 4.35 12.69
N THR A 327 -0.61 4.19 13.14
CA THR A 327 -1.19 5.02 14.21
C THR A 327 -0.49 4.77 15.54
N ILE A 328 -0.19 3.52 15.89
CA ILE A 328 0.56 3.21 17.11
C ILE A 328 1.98 3.78 17.01
N ALA A 329 2.65 3.64 15.86
CA ALA A 329 3.97 4.24 15.65
C ALA A 329 3.94 5.76 15.84
N LYS A 330 2.94 6.47 15.29
CA LYS A 330 2.75 7.92 15.50
C LYS A 330 2.51 8.28 16.96
N LEU A 331 1.68 7.53 17.67
CA LEU A 331 1.38 7.80 19.09
C LEU A 331 2.63 7.67 19.98
N ILE A 332 3.49 6.69 19.70
CA ILE A 332 4.75 6.53 20.42
C ILE A 332 5.71 7.67 20.05
N ASN A 333 5.80 7.99 18.75
CA ASN A 333 6.67 9.03 18.22
C ASN A 333 6.36 10.42 18.80
N ALA A 334 5.10 10.71 19.12
CA ALA A 334 4.68 11.99 19.70
C ALA A 334 5.37 12.34 21.03
N ARG A 335 6.00 11.37 21.71
CA ARG A 335 6.72 11.57 22.97
C ARG A 335 8.22 11.87 22.80
N PHE A 336 8.73 11.91 21.57
CA PHE A 336 10.16 12.07 21.28
C PHE A 336 10.45 13.35 20.49
N HIS A 337 11.66 13.90 20.67
CA HIS A 337 12.19 15.03 19.88
C HIS A 337 12.66 14.55 18.50
N VAL A 338 11.72 14.33 17.60
CA VAL A 338 11.96 13.85 16.23
C VAL A 338 11.12 14.62 15.20
N TRP A 339 10.71 15.83 15.57
CA TRP A 339 9.95 16.73 14.71
C TRP A 339 10.85 17.44 13.71
N LYS A 340 10.25 18.22 12.81
CA LYS A 340 10.98 18.92 11.75
C LYS A 340 12.13 19.76 12.32
N GLU A 341 11.86 20.57 13.34
CA GLU A 341 12.84 21.46 13.98
C GLU A 341 13.99 20.67 14.63
N ASP A 342 13.68 19.58 15.34
CA ASP A 342 14.67 18.72 15.97
C ASP A 342 15.62 18.09 14.94
N ILE A 343 15.08 17.67 13.80
CA ILE A 343 15.83 17.07 12.68
C ILE A 343 16.73 18.12 12.02
N ILE A 344 16.24 19.35 11.82
CA ILE A 344 17.05 20.46 11.27
C ILE A 344 18.18 20.84 12.23
N ALA A 345 17.92 20.89 13.53
CA ALA A 345 18.93 21.20 14.54
C ALA A 345 20.04 20.14 14.63
N ASP A 346 19.77 18.91 14.16
CA ASP A 346 20.71 17.78 14.06
C ASP A 346 21.55 17.54 15.34
N THR A 347 20.93 17.71 16.50
CA THR A 347 21.61 17.53 17.79
C THR A 347 21.85 16.06 18.13
N TYR A 348 22.80 15.80 19.03
CA TYR A 348 23.05 14.44 19.54
C TYR A 348 21.79 13.81 20.15
N GLU A 349 20.97 14.61 20.85
CA GLU A 349 19.71 14.14 21.42
C GLU A 349 18.71 13.72 20.34
N THR A 350 18.59 14.51 19.27
CA THR A 350 17.76 14.15 18.11
C THR A 350 18.24 12.82 17.51
N ARG A 351 19.54 12.67 17.23
CA ARG A 351 20.11 11.43 16.65
C ARG A 351 19.89 10.22 17.55
N ARG A 352 20.00 10.37 18.87
CA ARG A 352 19.68 9.33 19.86
C ARG A 352 18.20 8.95 19.86
N ASN A 353 17.30 9.93 19.83
CA ASN A 353 15.85 9.70 19.82
C ASN A 353 15.40 9.04 18.51
N VAL A 354 15.95 9.49 17.37
CA VAL A 354 15.75 8.85 16.06
C VAL A 354 16.25 7.42 16.08
N THR A 355 17.45 7.17 16.64
CA THR A 355 17.99 5.82 16.82
C THR A 355 16.98 4.95 17.58
N PHE A 356 16.50 5.37 18.75
CA PHE A 356 15.52 4.60 19.51
C PHE A 356 14.24 4.29 18.72
N MET A 357 13.71 5.26 17.96
CA MET A 357 12.56 5.03 17.06
C MET A 357 12.84 4.01 15.96
N ILE A 358 14.05 4.02 15.41
CA ILE A 358 14.47 3.04 14.41
C ILE A 358 14.53 1.63 15.01
N TRP A 359 15.16 1.47 16.18
CA TRP A 359 15.22 0.18 16.88
C TRP A 359 13.83 -0.34 17.23
N LEU A 360 12.94 0.53 17.70
CA LEU A 360 11.54 0.18 17.97
C LEU A 360 10.83 -0.29 16.70
N CYS A 361 10.92 0.46 15.60
CA CYS A 361 10.26 0.12 14.34
C CYS A 361 10.71 -1.25 13.82
N TYR A 362 12.02 -1.48 13.74
CA TYR A 362 12.56 -2.75 13.26
C TYR A 362 12.35 -3.90 14.24
N GLY A 363 12.40 -3.64 15.56
CA GLY A 363 12.03 -4.60 16.59
C GLY A 363 10.59 -5.08 16.43
N MET A 364 9.65 -4.16 16.18
CA MET A 364 8.25 -4.50 15.91
C MET A 364 8.09 -5.31 14.61
N LYS A 365 8.84 -5.00 13.56
CA LYS A 365 8.87 -5.84 12.34
C LYS A 365 9.36 -7.26 12.64
N LEU A 366 10.35 -7.45 13.53
CA LEU A 366 10.78 -8.78 13.96
C LEU A 366 9.74 -9.49 14.84
N VAL A 367 9.04 -8.76 15.72
CA VAL A 367 7.90 -9.29 16.49
C VAL A 367 6.80 -9.82 15.56
N SER A 368 6.65 -9.26 14.36
CA SER A 368 5.71 -9.78 13.36
C SER A 368 5.99 -11.25 12.97
N LEU A 369 7.22 -11.73 13.14
CA LEU A 369 7.63 -13.12 12.89
C LEU A 369 7.18 -14.08 14.00
N LEU A 370 6.85 -13.61 15.21
CA LEU A 370 6.27 -14.45 16.27
C LEU A 370 4.92 -15.04 15.87
N PHE A 371 4.20 -14.38 14.96
CA PHE A 371 2.92 -14.85 14.42
C PHE A 371 3.09 -15.83 13.26
N LEU A 372 4.30 -15.98 12.71
CA LEU A 372 4.59 -16.85 11.58
C LEU A 372 4.19 -18.34 11.77
N PRO A 373 4.24 -18.93 12.99
CA PRO A 373 3.73 -20.28 13.23
C PRO A 373 2.23 -20.44 12.96
N LEU A 374 1.43 -19.36 12.96
CA LEU A 374 0.02 -19.41 12.55
C LEU A 374 -0.10 -19.64 11.03
N LEU A 375 0.89 -19.26 10.24
CA LEU A 375 0.88 -19.50 8.79
C LEU A 375 1.22 -20.97 8.49
N PRO A 376 0.55 -21.70 7.58
CA PRO A 376 1.03 -23.00 7.15
C PRO A 376 2.42 -22.90 6.49
N ASN A 377 3.27 -23.92 6.69
CA ASN A 377 4.66 -23.92 6.17
C ASN A 377 4.75 -24.15 4.66
N GLN A 378 3.78 -24.86 4.10
CA GLN A 378 3.73 -25.20 2.69
C GLN A 378 2.30 -25.56 2.32
N ARG A 379 2.06 -25.64 1.01
CA ARG A 379 0.79 -26.04 0.41
C ARG A 379 0.19 -27.33 0.96
N GLU A 380 0.98 -28.38 1.12
CA GLU A 380 0.48 -29.66 1.64
C GLU A 380 -0.12 -29.50 3.05
N SER A 381 0.56 -28.72 3.89
CA SER A 381 0.07 -28.37 5.22
C SER A 381 -1.18 -27.49 5.17
N THR A 382 -1.31 -26.61 4.17
CA THR A 382 -2.55 -25.85 3.98
C THR A 382 -3.71 -26.76 3.58
N GLN A 383 -3.48 -27.73 2.70
CA GLN A 383 -4.49 -28.70 2.30
C GLN A 383 -4.90 -29.63 3.43
N THR A 384 -3.95 -30.08 4.26
CA THR A 384 -4.27 -30.87 5.46
C THR A 384 -5.03 -30.03 6.48
N LEU A 385 -4.65 -28.76 6.69
CA LEU A 385 -5.37 -27.83 7.57
C LEU A 385 -6.79 -27.55 7.05
N ARG A 386 -6.97 -27.49 5.73
CA ARG A 386 -8.29 -27.36 5.10
C ARG A 386 -9.14 -28.61 5.31
N ARG A 387 -8.60 -29.81 5.07
CA ARG A 387 -9.36 -31.08 5.17
C ARG A 387 -9.64 -31.53 6.60
N ARG A 388 -8.68 -31.36 7.50
CA ARG A 388 -8.72 -31.83 8.90
C ARG A 388 -8.96 -30.72 9.91
N GLY A 389 -9.12 -29.48 9.46
CA GLY A 389 -9.32 -28.33 10.31
C GLY A 389 -10.62 -28.44 11.09
N GLN A 390 -10.51 -28.50 12.41
CA GLN A 390 -11.68 -28.43 13.29
C GLN A 390 -12.40 -27.08 13.11
N VAL A 391 -13.71 -27.10 13.28
CA VAL A 391 -14.56 -25.90 13.29
C VAL A 391 -14.61 -25.37 14.71
N SER A 392 -14.32 -24.08 14.90
CA SER A 392 -14.44 -23.42 16.21
C SER A 392 -15.23 -22.14 16.04
N ARG A 393 -16.50 -22.16 16.49
CA ARG A 393 -17.41 -21.01 16.38
C ARG A 393 -16.87 -19.80 17.15
N TYR A 394 -16.39 -20.02 18.37
CA TYR A 394 -15.86 -18.96 19.22
C TYR A 394 -14.66 -18.24 18.58
N LYS A 395 -13.64 -18.97 18.13
CA LYS A 395 -12.42 -18.36 17.55
C LYS A 395 -12.70 -17.62 16.24
N GLY A 396 -13.54 -18.19 15.37
CA GLY A 396 -13.92 -17.51 14.13
C GLY A 396 -14.75 -16.25 14.41
N MET A 397 -15.71 -16.31 15.33
CA MET A 397 -16.51 -15.15 15.73
C MET A 397 -15.64 -14.01 16.26
N TRP A 398 -14.69 -14.30 17.16
CA TRP A 398 -13.77 -13.28 17.67
C TRP A 398 -12.96 -12.60 16.58
N MET A 399 -12.42 -13.37 15.61
CA MET A 399 -11.68 -12.76 14.51
C MET A 399 -12.55 -11.90 13.63
N MET A 400 -13.80 -12.29 13.37
CA MET A 400 -14.72 -11.46 12.60
C MET A 400 -15.06 -10.17 13.36
N VAL A 401 -15.30 -10.23 14.67
CA VAL A 401 -15.55 -9.04 15.50
C VAL A 401 -14.35 -8.09 15.47
N ILE A 402 -13.13 -8.61 15.66
CA ILE A 402 -11.89 -7.80 15.61
C ILE A 402 -11.78 -7.11 14.25
N LEU A 403 -12.01 -7.84 13.14
CA LEU A 403 -11.93 -7.26 11.80
C LEU A 403 -13.01 -6.21 11.54
N THR A 404 -14.25 -6.44 11.96
CA THR A 404 -15.34 -5.49 11.78
C THR A 404 -15.08 -4.22 12.58
N ILE A 405 -14.64 -4.34 13.84
CA ILE A 405 -14.23 -3.19 14.67
C ILE A 405 -13.07 -2.45 14.01
N ALA A 406 -12.05 -3.17 13.54
CA ALA A 406 -10.89 -2.58 12.90
C ALA A 406 -11.24 -1.84 11.61
N LEU A 407 -12.16 -2.39 10.80
CA LEU A 407 -12.66 -1.76 9.59
C LEU A 407 -13.51 -0.52 9.91
N MET A 408 -14.41 -0.60 10.90
CA MET A 408 -15.20 0.55 11.34
C MET A 408 -14.31 1.68 11.85
N TRP A 409 -13.33 1.35 12.70
CA TRP A 409 -12.34 2.31 13.19
C TRP A 409 -11.58 2.97 12.04
N PHE A 410 -11.04 2.17 11.11
CA PHE A 410 -10.31 2.69 9.95
C PHE A 410 -11.17 3.63 9.11
N THR A 411 -12.41 3.24 8.79
CA THR A 411 -13.33 4.08 8.01
C THR A 411 -13.65 5.38 8.74
N ILE A 412 -13.95 5.31 10.05
CA ILE A 412 -14.23 6.50 10.87
C ILE A 412 -13.02 7.44 10.88
N VAL A 413 -11.81 6.93 11.13
CA VAL A 413 -10.59 7.75 11.17
C VAL A 413 -10.33 8.43 9.82
N ASN A 414 -10.51 7.73 8.69
CA ASN A 414 -10.35 8.37 7.37
C ASN A 414 -11.40 9.47 7.13
N ILE A 415 -12.67 9.22 7.44
CA ILE A 415 -13.73 10.22 7.27
C ILE A 415 -13.46 11.45 8.16
N LEU A 416 -13.07 11.23 9.42
CA LEU A 416 -12.71 12.31 10.35
C LEU A 416 -11.47 13.07 9.89
N SER A 417 -10.52 12.41 9.23
CA SER A 417 -9.32 13.09 8.70
C SER A 417 -9.62 14.01 7.51
N MET A 418 -10.70 13.73 6.76
CA MET A 418 -11.13 14.54 5.62
C MET A 418 -11.90 15.80 6.04
N ASN A 419 -12.56 15.79 7.20
CA ASN A 419 -13.33 16.93 7.66
C ASN A 419 -12.42 17.99 8.32
N PRO A 420 -12.44 19.26 7.86
CA PRO A 420 -11.63 20.35 8.41
C PRO A 420 -11.76 20.54 9.92
N ALA A 421 -12.93 20.23 10.51
CA ALA A 421 -13.18 20.38 11.94
C ALA A 421 -12.53 19.28 12.79
N THR A 422 -12.32 18.08 12.24
CA THR A 422 -11.87 16.89 12.97
C THR A 422 -10.48 16.40 12.56
N LYS A 423 -9.89 16.99 11.52
CA LYS A 423 -8.54 16.64 11.03
C LYS A 423 -7.42 16.80 12.05
N CYS A 424 -7.57 17.67 13.05
CA CYS A 424 -6.57 17.93 14.08
C CYS A 424 -6.80 17.17 15.39
N TRP A 425 -7.78 16.27 15.46
CA TRP A 425 -7.98 15.46 16.66
C TRP A 425 -6.81 14.51 16.89
N THR A 426 -6.55 14.17 18.15
CA THR A 426 -5.50 13.19 18.52
C THR A 426 -5.75 11.84 17.85
N VAL A 427 -7.02 11.45 17.67
CA VAL A 427 -7.44 10.22 16.99
C VAL A 427 -7.09 10.22 15.48
N THR A 428 -7.07 11.38 14.83
CA THR A 428 -6.74 11.52 13.40
C THR A 428 -5.24 11.78 13.15
N GLY A 429 -4.43 11.80 14.21
CA GLY A 429 -2.98 11.96 14.15
C GLY A 429 -2.45 13.28 14.71
N GLY A 430 -3.34 14.18 15.13
CA GLY A 430 -3.00 15.49 15.66
C GLY A 430 -2.46 16.46 14.60
N CYS A 431 -2.53 17.75 14.90
CA CYS A 431 -1.83 18.78 14.14
C CYS A 431 -0.57 19.21 14.90
N ALA A 432 0.44 19.72 14.18
CA ALA A 432 1.59 20.33 14.83
C ALA A 432 1.10 21.43 15.79
N PRO A 433 1.68 21.54 17.00
CA PRO A 433 1.36 22.65 17.88
C PRO A 433 1.66 23.95 17.11
N ARG A 434 0.65 24.83 17.02
CA ARG A 434 0.88 26.20 16.57
C ARG A 434 1.57 26.90 17.74
N PHE A 435 2.87 27.15 17.60
CA PHE A 435 3.59 28.05 18.49
C PHE A 435 3.43 29.49 18.01
#